data_AF-A0A9Y0ZEM4-F1
#
_entry.id   AF-A0A9Y0ZEM4-F1
#
_cell.length_a   1.000
_cell.length_b   1.000
_cell.length_c   1.000
_cell.angle_alpha   90.00
_cell.angle_beta   90.00
_cell.angle_gamma   90.00
#
_symmetry.space_group_name_H-M   'P 1'
#
loop_
_entity.id
_entity.type
_entity.pdbx_description
1 polymer ?
#
loop_
_entity_poly.entity_id
_entity_poly.type
_entity_poly.pdbx_seq_one_letter_code
_entity_poly.pdbx_strand_id
1 'polypeptide(L)'
;TMAARRISCLLSRSLTARPASSALFHRGGKASLSRGISRYSTAAAVDDPIKSPVQVNYSQLLINGQFVDAVSGKTFTTLDPRTGDVIAHVAEGDSEDVDRAVSAARKAFDEGPWPKMAAYERSKILLKFADLLEKHNDEIAALETWDNGKPYEQAAQIEVPMFTRLFRYYAGWADKIHGLTVPADGAHHVQTLHEPIGVAGQIIPWNFPLLMFAWKVGPALACGNTIVLKTAEQTPLSALYAAKLLHEAGLPSGVLNVISGFGPTAGASLASHMEVDKLAFTGSTD
;
A
#
# COMPACT_ATOMS: atom_id res chain seq x y z
N THR A 1 27.88 37.56 -29.88
CA THR A 1 27.96 38.74 -28.98
C THR A 1 27.69 38.25 -27.57
N MET A 2 28.69 38.40 -26.69
CA MET A 2 28.73 38.15 -25.22
C MET A 2 28.29 36.76 -24.71
N ALA A 3 29.20 35.82 -24.43
CA ALA A 3 30.26 35.77 -23.40
C ALA A 3 29.78 35.13 -22.08
N ALA A 4 30.23 33.90 -21.87
CA ALA A 4 30.14 33.13 -20.64
C ALA A 4 31.00 33.75 -19.52
N ARG A 5 30.50 33.72 -18.28
CA ARG A 5 31.27 34.03 -17.07
C ARG A 5 31.46 32.76 -16.25
N ARG A 6 32.70 32.28 -16.16
CA ARG A 6 33.21 31.42 -15.08
C ARG A 6 33.90 32.31 -14.05
N ILE A 7 33.58 32.16 -12.77
CA ILE A 7 34.40 32.68 -11.67
C ILE A 7 34.57 31.54 -10.65
N SER A 8 35.83 31.16 -10.45
CA SER A 8 36.34 30.24 -9.44
C SER A 8 36.39 30.91 -8.06
N CYS A 9 36.14 30.15 -6.99
CA CYS A 9 36.85 30.30 -5.72
C CYS A 9 36.66 29.05 -4.85
N LEU A 10 37.71 28.25 -4.66
CA LEU A 10 37.80 27.21 -3.63
C LEU A 10 38.91 27.66 -2.67
N LEU A 11 38.53 27.94 -1.42
CA LEU A 11 39.46 28.21 -0.33
C LEU A 11 39.85 26.88 0.31
N SER A 12 41.13 26.54 0.19
CA SER A 12 41.81 25.49 0.94
C SER A 12 42.16 26.00 2.34
N ARG A 13 41.97 25.16 3.37
CA ARG A 13 42.61 25.34 4.68
C ARG A 13 43.39 24.08 5.04
N SER A 14 44.71 24.18 4.90
CA SER A 14 45.72 23.32 5.48
C SER A 14 45.94 23.68 6.95
N LEU A 15 45.98 22.69 7.84
CA LEU A 15 46.60 22.81 9.16
C LEU A 15 47.75 21.81 9.24
N THR A 16 48.95 22.34 9.42
CA THR A 16 50.20 21.63 9.68
C THR A 16 50.69 21.99 11.09
N ALA A 17 51.62 21.14 11.57
CA ALA A 17 52.49 21.26 12.76
C ALA A 17 51.93 20.67 14.07
N ARG A 18 52.66 19.88 14.86
CA ARG A 18 54.07 19.43 14.88
C ARG A 18 54.24 18.28 15.92
N PRO A 19 55.43 17.63 16.03
CA PRO A 19 55.63 16.30 16.61
C PRO A 19 56.16 16.28 18.07
N ALA A 20 56.52 15.06 18.49
CA ALA A 20 56.68 14.50 19.83
C ALA A 20 58.01 14.72 20.59
N SER A 21 58.01 14.22 21.84
CA SER A 21 59.12 13.79 22.72
C SER A 21 59.80 14.91 23.53
N SER A 22 60.11 14.79 24.83
CA SER A 22 60.69 13.65 25.56
C SER A 22 60.70 13.85 27.10
N ALA A 23 60.98 12.73 27.80
CA ALA A 23 61.66 12.59 29.09
C ALA A 23 60.85 12.65 30.40
N LEU A 24 60.68 11.49 31.03
CA LEU A 24 60.73 11.32 32.50
C LEU A 24 61.42 9.99 32.86
N PHE A 25 62.37 10.08 33.80
CA PHE A 25 63.17 8.98 34.35
C PHE A 25 62.40 8.18 35.43
N HIS A 26 62.71 6.87 35.49
CA HIS A 26 62.67 5.85 36.57
C HIS A 26 61.65 5.98 37.73
N ARG A 27 60.97 4.92 38.20
CA ARG A 27 61.52 3.83 39.04
C ARG A 27 60.38 2.90 39.52
N GLY A 28 60.61 1.57 39.44
CA GLY A 28 60.19 0.51 40.37
C GLY A 28 58.72 0.34 40.82
N GLY A 29 58.15 -0.83 40.52
CA GLY A 29 57.00 -1.37 41.25
C GLY A 29 56.42 -2.65 40.62
N LYS A 30 56.68 -3.81 41.23
CA LYS A 30 56.04 -5.08 40.86
C LYS A 30 54.56 -5.01 41.27
N ALA A 31 53.64 -5.17 40.32
CA ALA A 31 52.23 -5.41 40.61
C ALA A 31 51.75 -6.61 39.76
N SER A 32 51.33 -7.68 40.43
CA SER A 32 50.72 -8.85 39.83
C SER A 32 49.36 -8.47 39.23
N LEU A 33 49.24 -8.51 37.91
CA LEU A 33 47.98 -8.40 37.20
C LEU A 33 47.21 -9.73 37.32
N SER A 34 46.28 -9.82 38.26
CA SER A 34 45.19 -10.79 38.18
C SER A 34 44.25 -10.32 37.05
N ARG A 35 44.32 -10.98 35.89
CA ARG A 35 43.33 -10.83 34.83
C ARG A 35 42.01 -11.41 35.31
N GLY A 36 41.16 -10.57 35.88
CA GLY A 36 39.73 -10.86 36.01
C GLY A 36 39.15 -11.00 34.62
N ILE A 37 38.80 -12.23 34.22
CA ILE A 37 38.03 -12.47 33.01
C ILE A 37 36.61 -11.98 33.31
N SER A 38 36.31 -10.74 32.91
CA SER A 38 34.94 -10.27 32.85
C SER A 38 34.22 -11.12 31.80
N ARG A 39 33.34 -12.02 32.25
CA ARG A 39 32.42 -12.71 31.36
C ARG A 39 31.42 -11.67 30.87
N TYR A 40 31.64 -11.14 29.67
CA TYR A 40 30.59 -10.43 28.95
C TYR A 40 29.49 -11.44 28.65
N SER A 41 28.37 -11.31 29.37
CA SER A 41 27.15 -12.05 29.06
C SER A 41 26.60 -11.51 27.74
N THR A 42 26.49 -12.36 26.72
CA THR A 42 25.86 -12.06 25.43
C THR A 42 24.35 -12.29 25.44
N ALA A 43 23.72 -12.34 26.62
CA ALA A 43 22.27 -12.37 26.69
C ALA A 43 21.75 -11.01 26.25
N ALA A 44 21.32 -10.90 24.99
CA ALA A 44 20.51 -9.77 24.55
C ALA A 44 19.30 -9.69 25.48
N ALA A 45 19.10 -8.53 26.11
CA ALA A 45 17.86 -8.28 26.82
C ALA A 45 16.73 -8.45 25.81
N VAL A 46 15.81 -9.37 26.08
CA VAL A 46 14.58 -9.49 25.31
C VAL A 46 13.72 -8.31 25.78
N ASP A 47 13.86 -7.17 25.12
CA ASP A 47 12.99 -6.03 25.39
C ASP A 47 11.56 -6.40 24.99
N ASP A 48 10.59 -6.06 25.85
CA ASP A 48 9.19 -6.32 25.56
C ASP A 48 8.79 -5.65 24.24
N PRO A 49 8.09 -6.35 23.33
CA PRO A 49 7.63 -5.78 22.08
C PRO A 49 6.78 -4.54 22.35
N ILE A 50 7.11 -3.43 21.67
CA ILE A 50 6.30 -2.21 21.73
C ILE A 50 4.85 -2.56 21.36
N LYS A 51 3.90 -2.22 22.23
CA LYS A 51 2.48 -2.38 21.95
C LYS A 51 2.04 -1.32 20.94
N SER A 52 1.39 -1.74 19.87
CA SER A 52 0.84 -0.80 18.89
C SER A 52 -0.24 0.07 19.56
N PRO A 53 -0.20 1.40 19.39
CA PRO A 53 -1.23 2.29 19.93
C PRO A 53 -2.51 2.31 19.08
N VAL A 54 -2.52 1.65 17.90
CA VAL A 54 -3.63 1.70 16.94
C VAL A 54 -4.70 0.68 17.28
N GLN A 55 -5.97 1.11 17.19
CA GLN A 55 -7.13 0.22 17.29
C GLN A 55 -7.53 -0.31 15.92
N VAL A 56 -7.79 -1.62 15.83
CA VAL A 56 -8.34 -2.23 14.61
C VAL A 56 -9.84 -1.95 14.56
N ASN A 57 -10.21 -1.00 13.71
CA ASN A 57 -11.61 -0.59 13.55
C ASN A 57 -12.35 -1.33 12.43
N TYR A 58 -11.61 -1.95 11.50
CA TYR A 58 -12.18 -2.62 10.33
C TYR A 58 -11.51 -3.98 10.15
N SER A 59 -12.29 -5.04 10.40
CA SER A 59 -11.89 -6.43 10.16
C SER A 59 -12.98 -7.21 9.40
N GLN A 60 -13.95 -6.51 8.84
CA GLN A 60 -15.04 -7.05 8.03
C GLN A 60 -14.71 -6.93 6.54
N LEU A 61 -15.47 -7.64 5.69
CA LEU A 61 -15.41 -7.48 4.25
C LEU A 61 -16.03 -6.13 3.86
N LEU A 62 -15.48 -5.46 2.84
CA LEU A 62 -16.11 -4.26 2.28
C LEU A 62 -16.87 -4.64 1.01
N ILE A 63 -18.20 -4.65 1.07
CA ILE A 63 -19.06 -4.98 -0.07
C ILE A 63 -20.11 -3.89 -0.24
N ASN A 64 -20.23 -3.37 -1.46
CA ASN A 64 -21.19 -2.34 -1.81
C ASN A 64 -21.13 -1.08 -0.90
N GLY A 65 -19.93 -0.71 -0.48
CA GLY A 65 -19.68 0.42 0.41
C GLY A 65 -20.08 0.21 1.87
N GLN A 66 -20.31 -1.05 2.31
CA GLN A 66 -20.60 -1.40 3.69
C GLN A 66 -19.59 -2.44 4.20
N PHE A 67 -19.20 -2.31 5.46
CA PHE A 67 -18.45 -3.34 6.17
C PHE A 67 -19.43 -4.42 6.66
N VAL A 68 -19.23 -5.66 6.21
CA VAL A 68 -20.12 -6.79 6.44
C VAL A 68 -19.33 -8.03 6.84
N ASP A 69 -19.94 -8.87 7.68
CA ASP A 69 -19.39 -10.19 7.96
C ASP A 69 -19.47 -11.09 6.72
N ALA A 70 -18.61 -12.10 6.67
CA ALA A 70 -18.69 -13.16 5.67
C ALA A 70 -20.04 -13.88 5.79
N VAL A 71 -20.62 -14.33 4.67
CA VAL A 71 -21.91 -15.05 4.71
C VAL A 71 -21.84 -16.27 5.63
N SER A 72 -20.70 -16.97 5.60
CA SER A 72 -20.47 -18.16 6.43
C SER A 72 -20.36 -17.86 7.93
N GLY A 73 -20.19 -16.59 8.32
CA GLY A 73 -19.85 -16.16 9.69
C GLY A 73 -18.43 -16.54 10.12
N LYS A 74 -17.62 -17.14 9.23
CA LYS A 74 -16.24 -17.52 9.55
C LYS A 74 -15.34 -16.29 9.64
N THR A 75 -14.30 -16.44 10.44
CA THR A 75 -13.22 -15.46 10.58
C THR A 75 -11.89 -16.20 10.65
N PHE A 76 -10.83 -15.57 10.15
CA PHE A 76 -9.45 -16.00 10.36
C PHE A 76 -8.68 -14.98 11.20
N THR A 77 -7.61 -15.40 11.85
CA THR A 77 -6.76 -14.51 12.65
C THR A 77 -5.65 -13.90 11.80
N THR A 78 -5.47 -12.59 11.87
CA THR A 78 -4.19 -11.97 11.52
C THR A 78 -3.32 -11.84 12.77
N LEU A 79 -2.01 -12.01 12.62
CA LEU A 79 -1.05 -12.18 13.70
C LEU A 79 0.01 -11.08 13.63
N ASP A 80 0.50 -10.65 14.79
CA ASP A 80 1.67 -9.79 14.88
C ASP A 80 2.90 -10.63 14.52
N PRO A 81 3.58 -10.36 13.39
CA PRO A 81 4.70 -11.18 12.96
C PRO A 81 5.91 -11.10 13.90
N ARG A 82 5.94 -10.13 14.84
CA ARG A 82 7.02 -10.01 15.83
C ARG A 82 6.81 -10.94 17.02
N THR A 83 5.55 -11.20 17.40
CA THR A 83 5.21 -11.91 18.65
C THR A 83 4.44 -13.20 18.42
N GLY A 84 3.76 -13.33 17.29
CA GLY A 84 2.79 -14.39 17.01
C GLY A 84 1.44 -14.19 17.67
N ASP A 85 1.24 -13.09 18.39
CA ASP A 85 -0.03 -12.79 19.06
C ASP A 85 -1.11 -12.41 18.04
N VAL A 86 -2.37 -12.70 18.39
CA VAL A 86 -3.51 -12.30 17.55
C VAL A 86 -3.68 -10.78 17.59
N ILE A 87 -3.73 -10.16 16.42
CA ILE A 87 -4.08 -8.74 16.25
C ILE A 87 -5.61 -8.60 16.19
N ALA A 88 -6.24 -9.36 15.28
CA ALA A 88 -7.68 -9.27 15.04
C ALA A 88 -8.24 -10.56 14.39
N HIS A 89 -9.55 -10.76 14.55
CA HIS A 89 -10.34 -11.72 13.78
C HIS A 89 -10.96 -11.01 12.57
N VAL A 90 -10.57 -11.45 11.38
CA VAL A 90 -10.97 -10.86 10.10
C VAL A 90 -11.99 -11.78 9.44
N ALA A 91 -13.07 -11.23 8.90
CA ALA A 91 -14.08 -11.98 8.16
C ALA A 91 -13.42 -12.78 7.03
N GLU A 92 -13.73 -14.08 6.97
CA GLU A 92 -13.17 -15.01 5.99
C GLU A 92 -14.12 -15.09 4.78
N GLY A 93 -13.88 -14.24 3.80
CA GLY A 93 -14.59 -14.28 2.54
C GLY A 93 -14.34 -15.59 1.79
N ASP A 94 -15.41 -16.11 1.20
CA ASP A 94 -15.40 -17.30 0.35
C ASP A 94 -16.11 -16.99 -0.99
N SER A 95 -16.32 -18.01 -1.81
CA SER A 95 -17.05 -17.95 -3.09
C SER A 95 -18.31 -17.09 -3.06
N GLU A 96 -19.21 -17.31 -2.10
CA GLU A 96 -20.46 -16.54 -2.02
C GLU A 96 -20.25 -15.04 -1.73
N ASP A 97 -19.23 -14.69 -0.93
CA ASP A 97 -18.87 -13.29 -0.70
C ASP A 97 -18.22 -12.64 -1.92
N VAL A 98 -17.44 -13.41 -2.68
CA VAL A 98 -16.91 -12.99 -3.98
C VAL A 98 -18.04 -12.72 -4.97
N ASP A 99 -19.03 -13.61 -5.06
CA ASP A 99 -20.19 -13.44 -5.94
C ASP A 99 -20.98 -12.16 -5.58
N ARG A 100 -21.20 -11.93 -4.28
CA ARG A 100 -21.83 -10.68 -3.78
C ARG A 100 -21.03 -9.44 -4.16
N ALA A 101 -19.70 -9.48 -4.02
CA ALA A 101 -18.82 -8.38 -4.38
C ALA A 101 -18.78 -8.13 -5.90
N VAL A 102 -18.72 -9.19 -6.71
CA VAL A 102 -18.74 -9.08 -8.18
C VAL A 102 -20.09 -8.54 -8.64
N SER A 103 -21.20 -9.02 -8.09
CA SER A 103 -22.53 -8.49 -8.38
C SER A 103 -22.65 -7.00 -8.05
N ALA A 104 -22.12 -6.57 -6.90
CA ALA A 104 -22.08 -5.15 -6.53
C ALA A 104 -21.20 -4.32 -7.49
N ALA A 105 -20.02 -4.84 -7.87
CA ALA A 105 -19.12 -4.20 -8.82
C ALA A 105 -19.74 -4.09 -10.23
N ARG A 106 -20.41 -5.14 -10.69
CA ARG A 106 -21.11 -5.18 -11.97
C ARG A 106 -22.23 -4.17 -11.99
N LYS A 107 -23.08 -4.14 -10.97
CA LYS A 107 -24.16 -3.16 -10.86
C LYS A 107 -23.64 -1.72 -10.83
N ALA A 108 -22.57 -1.46 -10.07
CA ALA A 108 -21.96 -0.14 -10.01
C ALA A 108 -21.36 0.30 -11.37
N PHE A 109 -20.91 -0.65 -12.19
CA PHE A 109 -20.42 -0.41 -13.54
C PHE A 109 -21.58 -0.21 -14.54
N ASP A 110 -22.50 -1.16 -14.67
CA ASP A 110 -23.50 -1.11 -15.75
C ASP A 110 -24.55 0.00 -15.50
N GLU A 111 -25.01 0.12 -14.26
CA GLU A 111 -26.14 0.97 -13.89
C GLU A 111 -25.70 2.24 -13.14
N GLY A 112 -24.64 2.12 -12.36
CA GLY A 112 -24.20 3.13 -11.41
C GLY A 112 -23.67 4.43 -12.03
N PRO A 113 -23.42 5.46 -11.18
CA PRO A 113 -22.95 6.75 -11.65
C PRO A 113 -21.47 6.71 -12.08
N TRP A 114 -20.69 5.71 -11.67
CA TRP A 114 -19.23 5.72 -11.76
C TRP A 114 -18.67 5.77 -13.20
N PRO A 115 -19.06 4.89 -14.14
CA PRO A 115 -18.54 4.98 -15.50
C PRO A 115 -19.14 6.15 -16.29
N LYS A 116 -20.32 6.65 -15.88
CA LYS A 116 -20.97 7.83 -16.47
C LYS A 116 -20.45 9.14 -15.89
N MET A 117 -19.69 9.08 -14.79
CA MET A 117 -19.13 10.23 -14.11
C MET A 117 -18.06 10.87 -15.00
N ALA A 118 -18.06 12.20 -15.08
CA ALA A 118 -17.02 12.93 -15.80
C ALA A 118 -15.63 12.54 -15.26
N ALA A 119 -14.67 12.37 -16.16
CA ALA A 119 -13.31 11.96 -15.80
C ALA A 119 -12.67 12.89 -14.73
N TYR A 120 -12.97 14.18 -14.80
CA TYR A 120 -12.57 15.18 -13.80
C TYR A 120 -13.15 14.92 -12.40
N GLU A 121 -14.41 14.47 -12.31
CA GLU A 121 -15.04 14.16 -11.03
C GLU A 121 -14.42 12.89 -10.40
N ARG A 122 -14.05 11.90 -11.22
CA ARG A 122 -13.23 10.75 -10.74
C ARG A 122 -11.87 11.22 -10.23
N SER A 123 -11.21 12.12 -10.95
CA SER A 123 -9.93 12.73 -10.53
C SER A 123 -10.05 13.40 -9.15
N LYS A 124 -11.10 14.20 -8.93
CA LYS A 124 -11.36 14.85 -7.64
C LYS A 124 -11.49 13.87 -6.47
N ILE A 125 -12.17 12.74 -6.67
CA ILE A 125 -12.30 11.70 -5.64
C ILE A 125 -10.93 11.13 -5.28
N LEU A 126 -10.09 10.82 -6.27
CA LEU A 126 -8.75 10.30 -6.05
C LEU A 126 -7.81 11.33 -5.38
N LEU A 127 -7.94 12.62 -5.70
CA LEU A 127 -7.20 13.69 -5.01
C LEU A 127 -7.65 13.83 -3.55
N LYS A 128 -8.96 13.86 -3.30
CA LYS A 128 -9.49 13.93 -1.93
C LYS A 128 -9.08 12.70 -1.10
N PHE A 129 -9.03 11.52 -1.73
CA PHE A 129 -8.51 10.33 -1.08
C PHE A 129 -7.03 10.50 -0.70
N ALA A 130 -6.19 11.01 -1.59
CA ALA A 130 -4.79 11.28 -1.27
C ALA A 130 -4.65 12.26 -0.08
N ASP A 131 -5.49 13.29 0.01
CA ASP A 131 -5.47 14.22 1.15
C ASP A 131 -5.89 13.53 2.47
N LEU A 132 -6.84 12.60 2.42
CA LEU A 132 -7.20 11.77 3.58
C LEU A 132 -6.06 10.83 3.99
N LEU A 133 -5.30 10.28 3.03
CA LEU A 133 -4.15 9.44 3.34
C LEU A 133 -3.07 10.21 4.10
N GLU A 134 -2.77 11.45 3.70
CA GLU A 134 -1.81 12.30 4.42
C GLU A 134 -2.31 12.65 5.83
N LYS A 135 -3.61 12.96 5.95
CA LYS A 135 -4.23 13.27 7.24
C LYS A 135 -4.15 12.10 8.22
N HIS A 136 -4.28 10.87 7.73
CA HIS A 136 -4.27 9.65 8.54
C HIS A 136 -2.94 8.88 8.46
N ASN A 137 -1.84 9.55 8.09
CA ASN A 137 -0.55 8.91 7.84
C ASN A 137 -0.08 8.03 9.00
N ASP A 138 -0.11 8.56 10.23
CA ASP A 138 0.41 7.85 11.41
C ASP A 138 -0.43 6.63 11.77
N GLU A 139 -1.76 6.72 11.63
CA GLU A 139 -2.68 5.59 11.87
C GLU A 139 -2.45 4.48 10.85
N ILE A 140 -2.33 4.84 9.56
CA ILE A 140 -2.07 3.90 8.47
C ILE A 140 -0.71 3.25 8.66
N ALA A 141 0.33 4.05 8.96
CA ALA A 141 1.68 3.55 9.12
C ALA A 141 1.82 2.62 10.32
N ALA A 142 1.20 2.94 11.45
CA ALA A 142 1.21 2.06 12.62
C ALA A 142 0.42 0.77 12.40
N LEU A 143 -0.71 0.82 11.66
CA LEU A 143 -1.44 -0.38 11.28
C LEU A 143 -0.64 -1.27 10.33
N GLU A 144 -0.01 -0.66 9.31
CA GLU A 144 0.87 -1.36 8.37
C GLU A 144 2.07 -2.00 9.09
N THR A 145 2.71 -1.29 10.01
CA THR A 145 3.79 -1.83 10.83
C THR A 145 3.33 -2.99 11.71
N TRP A 146 2.14 -2.89 12.29
CA TRP A 146 1.66 -3.93 13.19
C TRP A 146 1.27 -5.22 12.45
N ASP A 147 0.54 -5.09 11.34
CA ASP A 147 0.02 -6.22 10.57
C ASP A 147 1.10 -6.85 9.66
N ASN A 148 1.95 -6.05 9.01
CA ASN A 148 3.00 -6.55 8.11
C ASN A 148 4.35 -6.80 8.80
N GLY A 149 4.67 -6.07 9.87
CA GLY A 149 5.94 -6.20 10.60
C GLY A 149 7.08 -5.30 10.11
N LYS A 150 6.84 -4.40 9.15
CA LYS A 150 7.86 -3.43 8.70
C LYS A 150 8.13 -2.34 9.74
N PRO A 151 9.34 -1.77 9.81
CA PRO A 151 9.64 -0.67 10.73
C PRO A 151 8.69 0.53 10.53
N TYR A 152 8.24 1.14 11.63
CA TYR A 152 7.32 2.30 11.59
C TYR A 152 7.85 3.45 10.75
N GLU A 153 9.14 3.78 10.88
CA GLU A 153 9.74 4.87 10.10
C GLU A 153 9.69 4.59 8.59
N GLN A 154 9.89 3.33 8.17
CA GLN A 154 9.74 2.94 6.78
C GLN A 154 8.28 3.10 6.31
N ALA A 155 7.32 2.64 7.11
CA ALA A 155 5.90 2.80 6.77
C ALA A 155 5.50 4.28 6.67
N ALA A 156 5.83 5.07 7.70
CA ALA A 156 5.38 6.45 7.85
C ALA A 156 6.09 7.46 6.93
N GLN A 157 7.39 7.27 6.67
CA GLN A 157 8.20 8.25 5.94
C GLN A 157 8.44 7.86 4.47
N ILE A 158 8.21 6.61 4.09
CA ILE A 158 8.48 6.12 2.74
C ILE A 158 7.20 5.59 2.10
N GLU A 159 6.58 4.58 2.71
CA GLU A 159 5.52 3.84 2.04
C GLU A 159 4.19 4.59 1.97
N VAL A 160 3.69 5.16 3.07
CA VAL A 160 2.46 5.94 3.04
C VAL A 160 2.61 7.20 2.17
N PRO A 161 3.71 7.98 2.23
CA PRO A 161 3.94 9.07 1.28
C PRO A 161 3.98 8.62 -0.18
N MET A 162 4.59 7.46 -0.47
CA MET A 162 4.60 6.88 -1.82
C MET A 162 3.19 6.44 -2.26
N PHE A 163 2.44 5.81 -1.37
CA PHE A 163 1.04 5.40 -1.56
C PHE A 163 0.17 6.61 -1.94
N THR A 164 0.23 7.67 -1.14
CA THR A 164 -0.42 8.96 -1.42
C THR A 164 -0.03 9.52 -2.78
N ARG A 165 1.27 9.57 -3.07
CA ARG A 165 1.78 10.11 -4.34
C ARG A 165 1.27 9.32 -5.54
N LEU A 166 1.15 7.99 -5.45
CA LEU A 166 0.60 7.16 -6.51
C LEU A 166 -0.86 7.53 -6.81
N PHE A 167 -1.67 7.75 -5.78
CA PHE A 167 -3.06 8.19 -6.00
C PHE A 167 -3.15 9.60 -6.60
N ARG A 168 -2.28 10.53 -6.21
CA ARG A 168 -2.17 11.84 -6.90
C ARG A 168 -1.77 11.69 -8.36
N TYR A 169 -0.83 10.79 -8.65
CA TYR A 169 -0.41 10.50 -10.01
C TYR A 169 -1.56 9.94 -10.86
N TYR A 170 -2.28 8.93 -10.37
CA TYR A 170 -3.40 8.33 -11.10
C TYR A 170 -4.62 9.26 -11.19
N ALA A 171 -4.85 10.12 -10.20
CA ALA A 171 -5.84 11.18 -10.31
C ALA A 171 -5.56 12.09 -11.51
N GLY A 172 -4.28 12.42 -11.74
CA GLY A 172 -3.84 13.19 -12.90
C GLY A 172 -4.05 12.48 -14.25
N TRP A 173 -4.22 11.15 -14.26
CA TRP A 173 -4.49 10.38 -15.48
C TRP A 173 -5.97 10.26 -15.83
N ALA A 174 -6.87 10.38 -14.84
CA ALA A 174 -8.29 10.07 -15.04
C ALA A 174 -8.92 10.80 -16.24
N ASP A 175 -8.51 12.05 -16.50
CA ASP A 175 -8.99 12.90 -17.60
C ASP A 175 -8.01 13.01 -18.79
N LYS A 176 -6.96 12.18 -18.81
CA LYS A 176 -5.92 12.17 -19.87
C LYS A 176 -5.84 10.85 -20.61
N ILE A 177 -6.76 9.93 -20.36
CA ILE A 177 -6.90 8.68 -21.12
C ILE A 177 -7.67 9.02 -22.39
N HIS A 178 -6.94 9.23 -23.48
CA HIS A 178 -7.50 9.56 -24.79
C HIS A 178 -7.20 8.48 -25.82
N GLY A 179 -8.10 8.33 -26.79
CA GLY A 179 -7.84 7.55 -27.99
C GLY A 179 -7.13 8.38 -29.07
N LEU A 180 -7.28 7.96 -30.32
CA LEU A 180 -6.65 8.56 -31.50
C LEU A 180 -7.70 8.81 -32.57
N THR A 181 -7.52 9.88 -33.34
CA THR A 181 -8.18 10.02 -34.65
C THR A 181 -7.22 9.50 -35.71
N VAL A 182 -7.66 8.51 -36.49
CA VAL A 182 -6.81 7.78 -37.44
C VAL A 182 -7.10 8.26 -38.87
N PRO A 183 -6.09 8.65 -39.66
CA PRO A 183 -6.28 8.95 -41.08
C PRO A 183 -6.57 7.65 -41.83
N ALA A 184 -7.84 7.40 -42.12
CA ALA A 184 -8.27 6.24 -42.89
C ALA A 184 -8.22 6.53 -44.39
N ASP A 185 -8.00 5.49 -45.19
CA ASP A 185 -8.18 5.58 -46.64
C ASP A 185 -9.66 5.81 -46.97
N GLY A 186 -9.92 6.64 -47.99
CA GLY A 186 -11.28 6.94 -48.44
C GLY A 186 -12.05 7.92 -47.54
N ALA A 187 -13.38 7.89 -47.63
CA ALA A 187 -14.27 8.85 -46.97
C ALA A 187 -14.79 8.35 -45.62
N HIS A 188 -13.88 7.96 -44.72
CA HIS A 188 -14.22 7.43 -43.40
C HIS A 188 -13.65 8.31 -42.27
N HIS A 189 -14.44 8.50 -41.21
CA HIS A 189 -13.96 9.04 -39.95
C HIS A 189 -13.68 7.87 -39.00
N VAL A 190 -12.43 7.71 -38.60
CA VAL A 190 -12.01 6.63 -37.70
C VAL A 190 -11.42 7.23 -36.43
N GLN A 191 -11.95 6.79 -35.30
CA GLN A 191 -11.43 7.13 -33.97
C GLN A 191 -11.35 5.88 -33.10
N THR A 192 -10.38 5.86 -32.18
CA THR A 192 -10.30 4.85 -31.13
C THR A 192 -10.81 5.42 -29.81
N LEU A 193 -11.39 4.57 -28.99
CA LEU A 193 -11.80 4.89 -27.62
C LEU A 193 -11.08 3.93 -26.68
N HIS A 194 -10.65 4.46 -25.53
CA HIS A 194 -10.11 3.66 -24.44
C HIS A 194 -11.17 3.58 -23.34
N GLU A 195 -12.05 2.60 -23.47
CA GLU A 195 -13.13 2.36 -22.51
C GLU A 195 -12.62 1.54 -21.32
N PRO A 196 -13.18 1.73 -20.11
CA PRO A 196 -12.92 0.81 -19.01
C PRO A 196 -13.32 -0.62 -19.40
N ILE A 197 -12.54 -1.59 -18.95
CA ILE A 197 -12.79 -3.01 -19.25
C ILE A 197 -14.03 -3.54 -18.53
N GLY A 198 -14.35 -2.98 -17.36
CA GLY A 198 -15.49 -3.38 -16.53
C GLY A 198 -15.10 -3.71 -15.11
N VAL A 199 -15.49 -4.90 -14.64
CA VAL A 199 -15.18 -5.43 -13.30
C VAL A 199 -13.78 -6.02 -13.32
N ALA A 200 -12.86 -5.40 -12.58
CA ALA A 200 -11.50 -5.87 -12.41
C ALA A 200 -11.35 -6.68 -11.11
N GLY A 201 -11.06 -7.98 -11.24
CA GLY A 201 -10.60 -8.82 -10.14
C GLY A 201 -9.12 -8.57 -9.87
N GLN A 202 -8.76 -8.28 -8.62
CA GLN A 202 -7.42 -7.89 -8.23
C GLN A 202 -6.97 -8.68 -7.01
N ILE A 203 -5.80 -9.31 -7.06
CA ILE A 203 -5.26 -10.10 -5.95
C ILE A 203 -3.87 -9.56 -5.61
N ILE A 204 -3.67 -9.15 -4.35
CA ILE A 204 -2.42 -8.55 -3.85
C ILE A 204 -1.66 -9.47 -2.88
N PRO A 205 -0.32 -9.40 -2.86
CA PRO A 205 0.51 -10.14 -1.91
C PRO A 205 0.67 -9.36 -0.59
N TRP A 206 1.31 -9.98 0.37
CA TRP A 206 1.44 -9.47 1.74
C TRP A 206 2.62 -8.53 1.98
N ASN A 207 3.62 -8.48 1.09
CA ASN A 207 4.91 -7.83 1.35
C ASN A 207 4.86 -6.29 1.33
N PHE A 208 4.10 -5.70 0.41
CA PHE A 208 3.82 -4.26 0.39
C PHE A 208 2.31 -3.99 0.23
N PRO A 209 1.47 -4.31 1.23
CA PRO A 209 0.01 -4.29 1.12
C PRO A 209 -0.54 -3.00 0.52
N LEU A 210 -0.12 -1.83 1.04
CA LEU A 210 -0.59 -0.53 0.56
C LEU A 210 -0.06 -0.18 -0.83
N LEU A 211 1.21 -0.41 -1.13
CA LEU A 211 1.73 -0.10 -2.47
C LEU A 211 1.12 -1.01 -3.54
N MET A 212 0.89 -2.28 -3.21
CA MET A 212 0.20 -3.23 -4.08
C MET A 212 -1.26 -2.83 -4.31
N PHE A 213 -1.94 -2.33 -3.27
CA PHE A 213 -3.24 -1.70 -3.39
C PHE A 213 -3.18 -0.54 -4.38
N ALA A 214 -2.27 0.42 -4.22
CA ALA A 214 -2.18 1.58 -5.12
C ALA A 214 -1.90 1.20 -6.57
N TRP A 215 -0.98 0.27 -6.83
CA TRP A 215 -0.63 -0.17 -8.18
C TRP A 215 -1.76 -0.90 -8.90
N LYS A 216 -2.76 -1.41 -8.18
CA LYS A 216 -3.93 -2.06 -8.78
C LYS A 216 -5.15 -1.15 -8.79
N VAL A 217 -5.50 -0.58 -7.64
CA VAL A 217 -6.72 0.23 -7.47
C VAL A 217 -6.60 1.59 -8.15
N GLY A 218 -5.45 2.27 -8.00
CA GLY A 218 -5.20 3.58 -8.60
C GLY A 218 -5.47 3.66 -10.12
N PRO A 219 -4.79 2.84 -10.96
CA PRO A 219 -5.00 2.89 -12.40
C PRO A 219 -6.39 2.38 -12.80
N ALA A 220 -6.94 1.37 -12.11
CA ALA A 220 -8.26 0.84 -12.41
C ALA A 220 -9.36 1.90 -12.22
N LEU A 221 -9.31 2.64 -11.10
CA LEU A 221 -10.25 3.73 -10.82
C LEU A 221 -10.06 4.92 -11.78
N ALA A 222 -8.82 5.28 -12.11
CA ALA A 222 -8.56 6.36 -13.07
C ALA A 222 -9.21 6.07 -14.45
N CYS A 223 -9.10 4.83 -14.91
CA CYS A 223 -9.74 4.36 -16.15
C CYS A 223 -11.27 4.20 -16.05
N GLY A 224 -11.86 4.25 -14.85
CA GLY A 224 -13.31 4.11 -14.64
C GLY A 224 -13.82 2.67 -14.46
N ASN A 225 -12.93 1.73 -14.15
CA ASN A 225 -13.32 0.36 -13.81
C ASN A 225 -13.94 0.29 -12.41
N THR A 226 -14.71 -0.76 -12.14
CA THR A 226 -15.07 -1.20 -10.79
C THR A 226 -14.18 -2.38 -10.39
N ILE A 227 -14.04 -2.64 -9.09
CA ILE A 227 -12.98 -3.48 -8.56
C ILE A 227 -13.52 -4.43 -7.50
N VAL A 228 -13.07 -5.68 -7.58
CA VAL A 228 -13.10 -6.64 -6.47
C VAL A 228 -11.64 -6.97 -6.11
N LEU A 229 -11.19 -6.51 -4.95
CA LEU A 229 -9.83 -6.67 -4.48
C LEU A 229 -9.78 -7.75 -3.38
N LYS A 230 -8.96 -8.78 -3.58
CA LYS A 230 -8.59 -9.76 -2.55
C LYS A 230 -7.29 -9.34 -1.87
N THR A 231 -7.34 -9.09 -0.56
CA THR A 231 -6.14 -8.83 0.25
C THR A 231 -5.41 -10.12 0.60
N ALA A 232 -4.11 -10.06 0.84
CA ALA A 232 -3.40 -11.20 1.43
C ALA A 232 -3.96 -11.51 2.83
N GLU A 233 -4.06 -12.79 3.17
CA GLU A 233 -4.56 -13.24 4.47
C GLU A 233 -3.63 -12.86 5.63
N GLN A 234 -2.35 -12.62 5.35
CA GLN A 234 -1.38 -12.21 6.36
C GLN A 234 -1.50 -10.72 6.72
N THR A 235 -2.00 -9.88 5.80
CA THR A 235 -1.95 -8.41 5.96
C THR A 235 -3.21 -7.68 5.43
N PRO A 236 -4.40 -8.01 5.94
CA PRO A 236 -5.65 -7.43 5.43
C PRO A 236 -5.93 -6.00 5.94
N LEU A 237 -5.39 -5.60 7.09
CA LEU A 237 -5.98 -4.51 7.89
C LEU A 237 -5.78 -3.12 7.28
N SER A 238 -4.57 -2.84 6.78
CA SER A 238 -4.25 -1.52 6.20
C SER A 238 -5.02 -1.23 4.92
N ALA A 239 -5.22 -2.26 4.08
CA ALA A 239 -6.03 -2.17 2.87
C ALA A 239 -7.52 -1.91 3.17
N LEU A 240 -8.08 -2.57 4.20
CA LEU A 240 -9.46 -2.31 4.65
C LEU A 240 -9.63 -0.87 5.16
N TYR A 241 -8.66 -0.38 5.94
CA TYR A 241 -8.65 1.01 6.42
C TYR A 241 -8.56 2.02 5.26
N ALA A 242 -7.66 1.78 4.29
CA ALA A 242 -7.56 2.62 3.09
C ALA A 242 -8.85 2.61 2.27
N ALA A 243 -9.52 1.47 2.14
CA ALA A 243 -10.78 1.37 1.42
C ALA A 243 -11.91 2.18 2.10
N LYS A 244 -11.96 2.22 3.44
CA LYS A 244 -12.85 3.14 4.16
C LYS A 244 -12.60 4.60 3.80
N LEU A 245 -11.34 5.03 3.77
CA LEU A 245 -11.00 6.41 3.42
C LEU A 245 -11.36 6.75 1.98
N LEU A 246 -11.28 5.79 1.06
CA LEU A 246 -11.73 5.96 -0.33
C LEU A 246 -13.24 6.22 -0.42
N HIS A 247 -14.05 5.52 0.39
CA HIS A 247 -15.49 5.83 0.50
C HIS A 247 -15.75 7.19 1.15
N GLU A 248 -14.99 7.58 2.18
CA GLU A 248 -15.07 8.93 2.76
C GLU A 248 -14.69 10.03 1.76
N ALA A 249 -13.81 9.71 0.80
CA ALA A 249 -13.49 10.59 -0.32
C ALA A 249 -14.68 10.79 -1.28
N GLY A 250 -15.69 9.92 -1.24
CA GLY A 250 -16.90 10.00 -2.07
C GLY A 250 -16.96 8.94 -3.17
N LEU A 251 -16.20 7.85 -3.05
CA LEU A 251 -16.31 6.72 -3.97
C LEU A 251 -17.71 6.10 -3.89
N PRO A 252 -18.44 5.97 -5.02
CA PRO A 252 -19.76 5.34 -5.02
C PRO A 252 -19.73 3.90 -4.52
N SER A 253 -20.81 3.46 -3.88
CA SER A 253 -21.00 2.08 -3.45
C SER A 253 -20.81 1.09 -4.59
N GLY A 254 -20.12 -0.01 -4.31
CA GLY A 254 -19.86 -1.09 -5.26
C GLY A 254 -18.68 -0.84 -6.20
N VAL A 255 -18.15 0.39 -6.29
CA VAL A 255 -16.99 0.69 -7.16
C VAL A 255 -15.72 0.01 -6.69
N LEU A 256 -15.48 -0.02 -5.37
CA LEU A 256 -14.46 -0.85 -4.75
C LEU A 256 -15.14 -1.79 -3.76
N ASN A 257 -14.82 -3.07 -3.90
CA ASN A 257 -15.17 -4.10 -2.93
C ASN A 257 -13.87 -4.78 -2.50
N VAL A 258 -13.70 -5.02 -1.20
CA VAL A 258 -12.50 -5.64 -0.64
C VAL A 258 -12.91 -6.90 0.11
N ILE A 259 -12.38 -8.03 -0.35
CA ILE A 259 -12.57 -9.34 0.24
C ILE A 259 -11.27 -9.78 0.88
N SER A 260 -11.30 -10.10 2.17
CA SER A 260 -10.20 -10.78 2.86
C SER A 260 -10.54 -12.26 2.95
N GLY A 261 -9.56 -13.12 2.71
CA GLY A 261 -9.76 -14.58 2.67
C GLY A 261 -8.52 -15.29 2.14
N PHE A 262 -8.58 -16.61 2.02
CA PHE A 262 -7.43 -17.40 1.57
C PHE A 262 -7.31 -17.48 0.05
N GLY A 263 -6.11 -17.80 -0.44
CA GLY A 263 -5.85 -18.04 -1.86
C GLY A 263 -6.74 -19.15 -2.45
N PRO A 264 -6.80 -20.36 -1.86
CA PRO A 264 -7.60 -21.48 -2.39
C PRO A 264 -9.12 -21.27 -2.41
N THR A 265 -9.64 -20.35 -1.60
CA THR A 265 -11.08 -20.03 -1.53
C THR A 265 -11.36 -18.73 -2.25
N ALA A 266 -11.32 -17.59 -1.57
CA ALA A 266 -11.60 -16.27 -2.14
C ALA A 266 -10.75 -15.95 -3.38
N GLY A 267 -9.45 -16.29 -3.36
CA GLY A 267 -8.56 -16.05 -4.50
C GLY A 267 -8.94 -16.85 -5.73
N ALA A 268 -9.16 -18.16 -5.57
CA ALA A 268 -9.54 -19.06 -6.65
C ALA A 268 -10.93 -18.74 -7.22
N SER A 269 -11.90 -18.43 -6.35
CA SER A 269 -13.23 -17.97 -6.76
C SER A 269 -13.14 -16.69 -7.58
N LEU A 270 -12.40 -15.69 -7.12
CA LEU A 270 -12.24 -14.43 -7.86
C LEU A 270 -11.52 -14.63 -9.20
N ALA A 271 -10.52 -15.51 -9.26
CA ALA A 271 -9.76 -15.79 -10.47
C ALA A 271 -10.57 -16.54 -11.54
N SER A 272 -11.57 -17.32 -11.13
CA SER A 272 -12.40 -18.15 -12.02
C SER A 272 -13.81 -17.59 -12.25
N HIS A 273 -14.15 -16.44 -11.66
CA HIS A 273 -15.49 -15.87 -11.73
C HIS A 273 -15.82 -15.35 -13.14
N MET A 274 -16.90 -15.85 -13.73
CA MET A 274 -17.25 -15.59 -15.14
C MET A 274 -17.69 -14.15 -15.43
N GLU A 275 -18.11 -13.39 -14.41
CA GLU A 275 -18.47 -11.96 -14.56
C GLU A 275 -17.33 -10.99 -14.23
N VAL A 276 -16.09 -11.48 -14.07
CA VAL A 276 -14.89 -10.65 -13.95
C VAL A 276 -14.26 -10.47 -15.34
N ASP A 277 -14.20 -9.24 -15.82
CA ASP A 277 -13.73 -8.94 -17.19
C ASP A 277 -12.20 -8.97 -17.30
N LYS A 278 -11.50 -8.72 -16.18
CA LYS A 278 -10.04 -8.70 -16.12
C LYS A 278 -9.53 -9.14 -14.76
N LEU A 279 -8.53 -10.01 -14.76
CA LEU A 279 -7.74 -10.32 -13.57
C LEU A 279 -6.40 -9.57 -13.55
N ALA A 280 -5.97 -9.15 -12.36
CA ALA A 280 -4.62 -8.64 -12.09
C ALA A 280 -4.05 -9.24 -10.80
N PHE A 281 -3.04 -10.09 -10.95
CA PHE A 281 -2.42 -10.83 -9.85
C PHE A 281 -0.98 -10.37 -9.60
N THR A 282 -0.55 -10.41 -8.35
CA THR A 282 0.87 -10.31 -7.97
C THR A 282 1.09 -11.26 -6.81
N GLY A 283 2.05 -12.18 -6.94
CA GLY A 283 2.30 -13.23 -5.97
C GLY A 283 3.34 -14.22 -6.49
N SER A 284 3.25 -15.48 -6.07
CA SER A 284 4.09 -16.56 -6.56
C SER A 284 3.95 -16.76 -8.07
N THR A 285 4.98 -17.32 -8.69
CA THR A 285 4.88 -17.85 -10.06
C THR A 285 4.02 -19.11 -10.11
N ASP A 286 3.98 -19.87 -9.00
CA ASP A 286 3.19 -21.08 -8.79
C ASP A 286 1.72 -20.78 -8.50
#